data_AF-A0A661WIU1-F1
#
_entry.id   AF-A0A661WIU1-F1
#
_cell.length_a   1.000
_cell.length_b   1.000
_cell.length_c   1.000
_cell.angle_alpha   90.00
_cell.angle_beta   90.00
_cell.angle_gamma   90.00
#
_symmetry.space_group_name_H-M   'P 1'
#
loop_
_entity.id
_entity.type
_entity.pdbx_description
1 polymer ?
#
loop_
_entity_poly.entity_id
_entity_poly.type
_entity_poly.pdbx_seq_one_letter_code
_entity_poly.pdbx_strand_id
1 'polypeptide(L)'
;MAIFGAIISLWVGLNQIRSARGLTFYRLRERTMKRGWRLLWTGLGLIIFAFLAGKFGQPVAFRYFDVTPTMAPTATITLTPTITLTPTITLTPTITETPSTTDTPTPTSTPFIPPVIEALFESDVEPNLDAAFSPLQFSTVMENYQAVSPATYFINPIDDMFAVYSYNNMLPGVQVTELWYREGKMVHYNTYPWDGTTGGLGFAECNFTLCDGWEPGEYQLQIFVGLDWKVVGLFTLEGEPLTATPTFTPTPTPTP
;
A
#
# COMPACT_ATOMS: atom_id res chain seq x y z
N MET A 1 -9.45 24.57 8.71
CA MET A 1 -9.38 24.26 10.16
C MET A 1 -8.82 25.39 11.02
N ALA A 2 -7.71 26.06 10.65
CA ALA A 2 -7.11 27.12 11.47
C ALA A 2 -8.02 28.34 11.76
N ILE A 3 -8.85 28.75 10.80
CA ILE A 3 -9.75 29.92 10.95
C ILE A 3 -10.85 29.65 11.98
N PHE A 4 -11.44 28.46 11.96
CA PHE A 4 -12.42 28.04 12.97
C PHE A 4 -11.82 28.00 14.39
N GLY A 5 -10.59 27.48 14.51
CA GLY A 5 -9.85 27.49 15.78
C GLY A 5 -9.58 28.90 16.32
N ALA A 6 -9.25 29.85 15.44
CA ALA A 6 -9.02 31.25 15.82
C ALA A 6 -10.29 31.95 16.32
N ILE A 7 -11.44 31.71 15.66
CA ILE A 7 -12.73 32.29 16.03
C ILE A 7 -13.19 31.79 17.41
N ILE A 8 -13.09 30.48 17.65
CA ILE A 8 -13.44 29.88 18.95
C ILE A 8 -12.53 30.41 20.07
N SER A 9 -11.23 30.54 19.80
CA SER A 9 -10.24 31.05 20.76
C SER A 9 -10.50 32.51 21.15
N LEU A 10 -10.84 33.36 20.18
CA LEU A 10 -11.21 34.76 20.41
C LEU A 10 -12.52 34.89 21.20
N TRP A 11 -13.52 34.08 20.87
CA TRP A 11 -14.83 34.11 21.54
C TRP A 11 -14.72 33.67 23.01
N VAL A 12 -14.03 32.56 23.28
CA VAL A 12 -13.80 32.07 24.66
C VAL A 12 -12.92 33.04 25.45
N GLY A 13 -11.88 33.60 24.85
CA GLY A 13 -10.99 34.58 25.48
C GLY A 13 -11.72 35.85 25.92
N LEU A 14 -12.56 36.42 25.05
CA LEU A 14 -13.37 37.60 25.36
C LEU A 14 -14.41 37.33 26.44
N ASN A 15 -15.04 36.15 26.42
CA ASN A 15 -16.04 35.79 27.42
C ASN A 15 -15.43 35.61 28.82
N GLN A 16 -14.21 35.03 28.90
CA GLN A 16 -13.48 34.91 30.17
C GLN A 16 -12.99 36.25 30.73
N ILE A 17 -12.62 37.21 29.87
CA ILE A 17 -12.25 38.56 30.33
C ILE A 17 -13.47 39.33 30.83
N ARG A 18 -14.64 39.13 30.21
CA ARG A 18 -15.91 39.72 30.66
C ARG A 18 -16.34 39.14 32.01
N SER A 19 -16.29 37.81 32.18
CA SER A 19 -16.66 37.17 33.45
C SER A 19 -15.70 37.52 34.60
N ALA A 20 -14.40 37.70 34.30
CA ALA A 20 -13.39 38.07 35.29
C ALA A 20 -13.63 39.46 35.92
N ARG A 21 -14.38 40.36 35.28
CA ARG A 21 -14.70 41.69 35.83
C ARG A 21 -15.69 41.65 37.00
N GLY A 22 -16.42 40.55 37.19
CA GLY A 22 -17.40 40.37 38.27
C GLY A 22 -16.89 39.64 39.52
N LEU A 23 -15.61 39.24 39.55
CA LEU A 23 -15.06 38.46 40.66
C LEU A 23 -14.52 39.37 41.78
N THR A 24 -14.99 39.13 43.01
CA THR A 24 -14.60 39.87 44.24
C THR A 24 -13.16 39.57 44.68
N PHE A 25 -12.63 38.38 44.39
CA PHE A 25 -11.29 37.96 44.81
C PHE A 25 -10.21 38.32 43.77
N TYR A 26 -9.28 39.20 44.16
CA TYR A 26 -8.20 39.72 43.30
C TYR A 26 -7.33 38.63 42.64
N ARG A 27 -6.89 37.61 43.40
CA ARG A 27 -6.04 36.52 42.88
C ARG A 27 -6.75 35.65 41.85
N LEU A 28 -8.07 35.49 41.99
CA LEU A 28 -8.87 34.70 41.04
C LEU A 28 -9.07 35.48 39.73
N ARG A 29 -9.35 36.79 39.85
CA ARG A 29 -9.44 37.72 38.71
C ARG A 29 -8.14 37.79 37.92
N GLU A 30 -6.99 37.84 38.58
CA GLU A 30 -5.68 37.90 37.90
C GLU A 30 -5.38 36.63 37.09
N ARG A 31 -5.71 35.45 37.61
CA ARG A 31 -5.53 34.17 36.89
C ARG A 31 -6.42 34.05 35.66
N THR A 32 -7.70 34.42 35.78
CA THR A 32 -8.64 34.42 34.65
C THR A 32 -8.26 35.46 33.60
N MET A 33 -7.75 36.63 34.03
CA MET A 33 -7.29 37.69 33.12
C MET A 33 -6.05 37.27 32.33
N LYS A 34 -5.04 36.66 32.97
CA LYS A 34 -3.83 36.16 32.29
C LYS A 34 -4.16 35.04 31.29
N ARG A 35 -5.07 34.13 31.65
CA ARG A 35 -5.53 33.05 30.75
C ARG A 35 -6.29 33.59 29.54
N GLY A 36 -7.17 34.58 29.74
CA GLY A 36 -7.88 35.27 28.66
C GLY A 36 -6.94 36.02 27.73
N TRP A 37 -5.98 36.79 28.27
CA TRP A 37 -4.97 37.50 27.47
C TRP A 37 -4.07 36.56 26.67
N ARG A 38 -3.67 35.43 27.26
CA ARG A 38 -2.89 34.41 26.54
C ARG A 38 -3.67 33.86 25.34
N LEU A 39 -4.96 33.57 25.52
CA LEU A 39 -5.84 33.06 24.46
C LEU A 39 -6.06 34.09 23.33
N LEU A 40 -6.15 35.38 23.66
CA LEU A 40 -6.25 36.45 22.66
C LEU A 40 -4.98 36.55 21.79
N TRP A 41 -3.79 36.53 22.41
CA TRP A 41 -2.53 36.54 21.67
C TRP A 41 -2.36 35.31 20.77
N THR A 42 -2.70 34.13 21.27
CA THR A 42 -2.64 32.90 20.46
C THR A 42 -3.62 32.94 19.29
N GLY A 43 -4.84 33.45 19.49
CA GLY A 43 -5.82 33.62 18.41
C GLY A 43 -5.36 34.59 17.34
N LEU A 44 -4.80 35.74 17.75
CA LEU A 44 -4.24 36.73 16.82
C LEU A 44 -3.06 36.17 16.02
N GLY A 45 -2.16 35.43 16.66
CA GLY A 45 -1.03 34.78 15.99
C GLY A 45 -1.47 33.77 14.92
N LEU A 46 -2.50 32.96 15.21
CA LEU A 46 -3.05 32.00 14.24
C LEU A 46 -3.70 32.69 13.03
N ILE A 47 -4.34 33.85 13.21
CA ILE A 47 -4.91 34.63 12.10
C ILE A 47 -3.80 35.17 11.20
N ILE A 48 -2.76 35.75 11.80
CA ILE A 48 -1.60 36.27 11.07
C ILE A 48 -0.91 35.14 10.29
N PHE A 49 -0.68 33.99 10.93
CA PHE A 49 -0.08 32.82 10.30
C PHE A 49 -0.92 32.29 9.13
N ALA A 50 -2.25 32.18 9.30
CA ALA A 50 -3.14 31.74 8.22
C ALA A 50 -3.12 32.70 7.02
N PHE A 51 -3.07 34.01 7.28
CA PHE A 51 -2.96 35.02 6.23
C PHE A 51 -1.62 34.94 5.48
N LEU A 52 -0.51 34.78 6.20
CA LEU A 52 0.82 34.59 5.61
C LEU A 52 0.89 33.31 4.76
N ALA A 53 0.40 32.19 5.29
CA ALA A 53 0.38 30.92 4.56
C ALA A 53 -0.51 31.00 3.31
N GLY A 54 -1.66 31.68 3.36
CA GLY A 54 -2.53 31.86 2.20
C GLY A 54 -1.91 32.73 1.11
N LYS A 55 -1.29 33.86 1.48
CA LYS A 55 -0.73 34.83 0.51
C LYS A 55 0.62 34.41 -0.05
N PHE A 56 1.46 33.74 0.76
CA PHE A 56 2.83 33.39 0.41
C PHE A 56 3.06 31.88 0.21
N GLY A 57 2.11 31.01 0.58
CA GLY A 57 2.27 29.55 0.47
C GLY A 57 2.25 29.05 -0.97
N GLN A 58 1.31 29.54 -1.81
CA GLN A 58 1.22 29.14 -3.22
C GLN A 58 2.50 29.46 -4.03
N PRO A 59 3.06 30.69 -4.00
CA PRO A 59 4.26 31.01 -4.79
C PRO A 59 5.53 30.32 -4.26
N VAL A 60 5.58 29.91 -2.99
CA VAL A 60 6.72 29.15 -2.44
C VAL A 60 6.61 27.67 -2.83
N ALA A 61 5.42 27.08 -2.83
CA ALA A 61 5.22 25.69 -3.25
C ALA A 61 5.71 25.47 -4.70
N PHE A 62 5.38 26.38 -5.62
CA PHE A 62 5.81 26.27 -7.02
C PHE A 62 7.29 26.55 -7.27
N ARG A 63 8.07 26.97 -6.26
CA ARG A 63 9.53 27.09 -6.38
C ARG A 63 10.28 25.80 -6.05
N TYR A 64 9.63 24.88 -5.35
CA TYR A 64 10.23 23.61 -4.93
C TYR A 64 9.56 22.40 -5.58
N PHE A 65 8.33 22.56 -6.10
CA PHE A 65 7.61 21.54 -6.85
C PHE A 65 7.33 22.07 -8.26
N ASP A 66 8.08 21.57 -9.24
CA ASP A 66 7.85 21.89 -10.64
C ASP A 66 6.51 21.30 -11.10
N VAL A 67 5.69 22.11 -11.77
CA VAL A 67 4.43 21.63 -12.35
C VAL A 67 4.75 20.65 -13.48
N THR A 68 4.46 19.36 -13.25
CA THR A 68 4.63 18.33 -14.28
C THR A 68 3.64 18.59 -15.41
N PRO A 69 4.10 18.68 -16.68
CA PRO A 69 3.21 18.95 -17.81
C PRO A 69 2.22 17.79 -17.99
N THR A 70 0.93 18.10 -17.98
CA THR A 70 -0.14 17.15 -18.30
C THR A 70 0.04 16.66 -19.74
N MET A 71 0.20 15.35 -19.93
CA MET A 71 0.30 14.76 -21.27
C MET A 71 -0.98 15.00 -22.06
N ALA A 72 -0.86 15.56 -23.26
CA ALA A 72 -1.97 15.74 -24.19
C ALA A 72 -2.44 14.38 -24.74
N PRO A 73 -3.75 14.18 -24.96
CA PRO A 73 -4.26 12.91 -25.49
C PRO A 73 -3.72 12.66 -26.90
N THR A 74 -2.97 11.57 -27.07
CA THR A 74 -2.49 11.09 -28.37
C THR A 74 -3.66 10.48 -29.14
N ALA A 75 -3.89 10.94 -30.38
CA ALA A 75 -4.93 10.40 -31.24
C ALA A 75 -4.66 8.93 -31.56
N THR A 76 -5.65 8.07 -31.29
CA THR A 76 -5.59 6.62 -31.57
C THR A 76 -5.89 6.38 -33.04
N ILE A 77 -4.95 5.74 -33.76
CA ILE A 77 -5.14 5.31 -35.14
C ILE A 77 -6.21 4.20 -35.20
N THR A 78 -7.29 4.47 -35.92
CA THR A 78 -8.38 3.49 -36.16
C THR A 78 -8.06 2.70 -37.43
N LEU A 79 -7.82 1.39 -37.29
CA LEU A 79 -7.61 0.51 -38.43
C LEU A 79 -8.97 0.10 -39.04
N THR A 80 -9.15 0.40 -40.33
CA THR A 80 -10.32 -0.03 -41.12
C THR A 80 -10.19 -1.53 -41.43
N PRO A 81 -11.18 -2.38 -41.10
CA PRO A 81 -11.10 -3.80 -41.41
C PRO A 81 -11.23 -4.03 -42.92
N THR A 82 -10.27 -4.75 -43.49
CA THR A 82 -10.35 -5.27 -44.86
C THR A 82 -11.08 -6.61 -44.83
N ILE A 83 -12.24 -6.68 -45.48
CA ILE A 83 -12.98 -7.92 -45.69
C ILE A 83 -12.29 -8.79 -46.74
N THR A 84 -11.77 -9.94 -46.32
CA THR A 84 -11.24 -10.99 -47.21
C THR A 84 -12.30 -12.08 -47.36
N LEU A 85 -12.85 -12.23 -48.57
CA LEU A 85 -13.76 -13.31 -48.91
C LEU A 85 -13.01 -14.37 -49.72
N THR A 86 -12.67 -15.50 -49.11
CA THR A 86 -12.46 -16.79 -49.81
C THR A 86 -12.60 -17.95 -48.82
N PRO A 87 -13.71 -18.71 -48.81
CA PRO A 87 -13.73 -20.04 -48.23
C PRO A 87 -13.34 -21.07 -49.29
N THR A 88 -12.16 -21.69 -49.13
CA THR A 88 -11.82 -22.94 -49.83
C THR A 88 -12.47 -24.09 -49.06
N ILE A 89 -13.45 -24.74 -49.67
CA ILE A 89 -14.05 -25.99 -49.19
C ILE A 89 -13.02 -27.12 -49.26
N THR A 90 -12.59 -27.61 -48.10
CA THR A 90 -11.69 -28.76 -47.95
C THR A 90 -12.46 -29.92 -47.30
N LEU A 91 -12.22 -31.13 -47.82
CA LEU A 91 -12.98 -32.37 -47.59
C LEU A 91 -12.98 -32.88 -46.14
N THR A 92 -14.02 -33.66 -45.87
CA THR A 92 -14.41 -34.41 -44.66
C THR A 92 -13.27 -34.93 -43.78
N PRO A 93 -13.26 -34.66 -42.45
CA PRO A 93 -12.34 -35.29 -41.52
C PRO A 93 -12.80 -36.72 -41.19
N THR A 94 -11.86 -37.67 -41.27
CA THR A 94 -11.95 -38.98 -40.64
C THR A 94 -11.97 -38.80 -39.13
N ILE A 95 -12.91 -39.47 -38.44
CA ILE A 95 -13.03 -39.44 -36.98
C ILE A 95 -11.83 -40.21 -36.41
N THR A 96 -10.80 -39.47 -36.01
CA THR A 96 -9.71 -39.97 -35.17
C THR A 96 -10.04 -39.55 -33.74
N GLU A 97 -10.13 -40.53 -32.84
CA GLU A 97 -10.23 -40.34 -31.38
C GLU A 97 -9.18 -39.31 -30.94
N THR A 98 -9.63 -38.09 -30.69
CA THR A 98 -8.79 -36.99 -30.21
C THR A 98 -8.79 -37.08 -28.68
N PRO A 99 -7.63 -37.09 -28.02
CA PRO A 99 -7.57 -37.10 -26.55
C PRO A 99 -8.36 -35.90 -26.02
N SER A 100 -9.15 -36.15 -24.96
CA SER A 100 -9.89 -35.14 -24.21
C SER A 100 -9.02 -33.90 -24.04
N THR A 101 -9.41 -32.78 -24.65
CA THR A 101 -8.79 -31.49 -24.41
C THR A 101 -9.01 -31.15 -22.94
N THR A 102 -7.96 -31.30 -22.14
CA THR A 102 -7.89 -30.63 -20.84
C THR A 102 -7.92 -29.14 -21.14
N ASP A 103 -8.97 -28.45 -20.69
CA ASP A 103 -9.09 -26.99 -20.78
C ASP A 103 -7.84 -26.37 -20.15
N THR A 104 -6.88 -26.01 -21.00
CA THR A 104 -5.76 -25.19 -20.61
C THR A 104 -6.33 -23.78 -20.52
N PRO A 105 -6.42 -23.16 -19.34
CA PRO A 105 -7.01 -21.84 -19.22
C PRO A 105 -6.21 -20.88 -20.11
N THR A 106 -6.91 -20.23 -21.04
CA THR A 106 -6.40 -19.10 -21.82
C THR A 106 -5.77 -18.10 -20.85
N PRO A 107 -4.55 -17.59 -21.09
CA PRO A 107 -3.92 -16.63 -20.19
C PRO A 107 -4.73 -15.32 -20.22
N THR A 108 -5.64 -15.17 -19.26
CA THR A 108 -6.28 -13.91 -18.96
C THR A 108 -5.21 -12.99 -18.37
N SER A 109 -5.12 -11.74 -18.83
CA SER A 109 -4.16 -10.73 -18.35
C SER A 109 -4.40 -10.28 -16.91
N THR A 110 -5.43 -10.82 -16.26
CA THR A 110 -5.77 -10.58 -14.86
C THR A 110 -5.07 -11.62 -14.01
N PRO A 111 -4.26 -11.21 -13.01
CA PRO A 111 -3.68 -12.13 -12.04
C PRO A 111 -4.76 -13.03 -11.42
N PHE A 112 -4.43 -14.32 -11.24
CA PHE A 112 -5.31 -15.29 -10.61
C PHE A 112 -4.53 -16.11 -9.57
N ILE A 113 -5.25 -16.65 -8.59
CA ILE A 113 -4.65 -17.52 -7.57
C ILE A 113 -4.49 -18.92 -8.14
N PRO A 114 -3.30 -19.54 -8.05
CA PRO A 114 -3.11 -20.92 -8.47
C PRO A 114 -4.04 -21.88 -7.71
N PRO A 115 -4.66 -22.89 -8.37
CA PRO A 115 -5.61 -23.79 -7.72
C PRO A 115 -5.07 -24.54 -6.50
N VAL A 116 -3.76 -24.79 -6.48
CA VAL A 116 -3.08 -25.44 -5.34
C VAL A 116 -3.10 -24.56 -4.09
N ILE A 117 -3.06 -23.24 -4.24
CA ILE A 117 -3.13 -22.29 -3.12
C ILE A 117 -4.59 -22.06 -2.72
N GLU A 118 -5.50 -21.99 -3.69
CA GLU A 118 -6.96 -21.92 -3.42
C GLU A 118 -7.45 -23.11 -2.58
N ALA A 119 -6.92 -24.31 -2.84
CA ALA A 119 -7.24 -25.50 -2.05
C ALA A 119 -6.78 -25.42 -0.58
N LEU A 120 -5.95 -24.44 -0.21
CA LEU A 120 -5.49 -24.19 1.17
C LEU A 120 -6.38 -23.18 1.91
N PHE A 121 -7.45 -22.67 1.30
CA PHE A 121 -8.31 -21.69 1.94
C PHE A 121 -9.04 -22.29 3.14
N GLU A 122 -9.04 -21.55 4.24
CA GLU A 122 -9.65 -21.98 5.51
C GLU A 122 -10.87 -21.12 5.87
N SER A 123 -11.03 -19.96 5.24
CA SER A 123 -12.10 -19.01 5.53
C SER A 123 -13.45 -19.42 4.93
N ASP A 124 -14.50 -19.36 5.75
CA ASP A 124 -15.90 -19.42 5.33
C ASP A 124 -16.52 -18.02 5.10
N VAL A 125 -15.74 -16.95 5.27
CA VAL A 125 -16.23 -15.57 5.18
C VAL A 125 -16.17 -15.10 3.73
N GLU A 126 -17.33 -14.73 3.18
CA GLU A 126 -17.42 -14.17 1.83
C GLU A 126 -16.69 -12.81 1.74
N PRO A 127 -15.79 -12.63 0.75
CA PRO A 127 -15.09 -11.36 0.55
C PRO A 127 -16.00 -10.17 0.31
N ASN A 128 -15.62 -9.02 0.87
CA ASN A 128 -16.21 -7.75 0.47
C ASN A 128 -15.57 -7.25 -0.83
N LEU A 129 -16.38 -7.09 -1.88
CA LEU A 129 -15.92 -6.58 -3.17
C LEU A 129 -15.34 -5.16 -3.06
N ASP A 130 -15.85 -4.35 -2.12
CA ASP A 130 -15.38 -2.99 -1.86
C ASP A 130 -14.11 -2.92 -0.98
N ALA A 131 -13.55 -4.07 -0.58
CA ALA A 131 -12.25 -4.14 0.08
C ALA A 131 -11.18 -3.54 -0.82
N ALA A 132 -10.40 -2.60 -0.27
CA ALA A 132 -9.43 -1.82 -1.01
C ALA A 132 -8.11 -1.69 -0.26
N PHE A 133 -7.03 -1.66 -1.02
CA PHE A 133 -5.66 -1.50 -0.54
C PHE A 133 -5.05 -0.26 -1.19
N SER A 134 -4.18 0.45 -0.48
CA SER A 134 -3.33 1.49 -1.07
C SER A 134 -2.27 0.86 -1.99
N PRO A 135 -1.61 1.66 -2.84
CA PRO A 135 -0.39 1.23 -3.49
C PRO A 135 0.62 0.70 -2.46
N LEU A 136 1.35 -0.36 -2.82
CA LEU A 136 2.34 -0.99 -1.95
C LEU A 136 3.60 -0.13 -1.88
N GLN A 137 4.12 0.07 -0.67
CA GLN A 137 5.40 0.73 -0.43
C GLN A 137 6.41 -0.29 0.07
N PHE A 138 7.46 -0.53 -0.71
CA PHE A 138 8.51 -1.49 -0.34
C PHE A 138 9.60 -0.83 0.50
N SER A 139 10.08 -1.52 1.53
CA SER A 139 11.26 -1.14 2.30
C SER A 139 11.90 -2.35 2.98
N THR A 140 13.19 -2.28 3.26
CA THR A 140 13.91 -3.26 4.09
C THR A 140 13.73 -3.02 5.58
N VAL A 141 13.13 -1.90 5.99
CA VAL A 141 12.88 -1.56 7.40
C VAL A 141 11.45 -1.03 7.55
N MET A 142 10.74 -1.59 8.53
CA MET A 142 9.40 -1.16 8.89
C MET A 142 9.33 -0.74 10.36
N GLU A 143 8.70 0.40 10.63
CA GLU A 143 8.43 0.89 11.99
C GLU A 143 6.94 1.20 12.14
N ASN A 144 6.28 0.64 13.15
CA ASN A 144 4.86 0.88 13.44
C ASN A 144 3.94 0.71 12.21
N TYR A 145 4.14 -0.35 11.43
CA TYR A 145 3.39 -0.61 10.19
C TYR A 145 3.56 0.49 9.13
N GLN A 146 4.72 1.15 9.10
CA GLN A 146 5.10 2.15 8.09
C GLN A 146 6.48 1.83 7.51
N ALA A 147 6.59 1.94 6.19
CA ALA A 147 7.87 1.75 5.49
C ALA A 147 8.83 2.90 5.80
N VAL A 148 10.04 2.58 6.25
CA VAL A 148 11.11 3.57 6.44
C VAL A 148 11.86 3.72 5.12
N SER A 149 11.94 4.93 4.57
CA SER A 149 12.63 5.21 3.29
C SER A 149 12.19 4.28 2.14
N PRO A 150 10.89 4.28 1.76
CA PRO A 150 10.40 3.37 0.75
C PRO A 150 11.04 3.60 -0.62
N ALA A 151 11.30 2.53 -1.35
CA ALA A 151 11.93 2.56 -2.66
C ALA A 151 11.34 1.48 -3.58
N THR A 152 11.62 1.59 -4.88
CA THR A 152 11.29 0.57 -5.89
C THR A 152 12.55 -0.09 -6.46
N TYR A 153 13.72 0.25 -5.90
CA TYR A 153 15.01 -0.26 -6.33
C TYR A 153 15.86 -0.49 -5.09
N PHE A 154 16.41 -1.68 -4.98
CA PHE A 154 17.19 -2.15 -3.84
C PHE A 154 18.49 -2.81 -4.33
N ILE A 155 19.50 -2.79 -3.47
CA ILE A 155 20.79 -3.42 -3.75
C ILE A 155 21.09 -4.38 -2.61
N ASN A 156 21.45 -5.62 -2.96
CA ASN A 156 21.89 -6.62 -2.01
C ASN A 156 23.17 -6.18 -1.26
N PRO A 157 23.39 -6.69 -0.04
CA PRO A 157 22.58 -7.70 0.64
C PRO A 157 21.34 -7.12 1.34
N ILE A 158 20.20 -7.81 1.19
CA ILE A 158 19.00 -7.59 2.00
C ILE A 158 18.63 -8.88 2.75
N ASP A 159 18.06 -8.73 3.94
CA ASP A 159 17.56 -9.85 4.74
C ASP A 159 16.03 -9.90 4.65
N ASP A 160 15.38 -8.78 4.97
CA ASP A 160 13.93 -8.64 4.96
C ASP A 160 13.45 -7.64 3.90
N MET A 161 12.28 -7.92 3.32
CA MET A 161 11.51 -7.01 2.50
C MET A 161 10.08 -6.91 3.04
N PHE A 162 9.67 -5.69 3.31
CA PHE A 162 8.32 -5.35 3.73
C PHE A 162 7.61 -4.61 2.61
N ALA A 163 6.39 -5.04 2.29
CA ALA A 163 5.46 -4.29 1.47
C ALA A 163 4.36 -3.74 2.37
N VAL A 164 4.41 -2.45 2.65
CA VAL A 164 3.48 -1.78 3.57
C VAL A 164 2.35 -1.11 2.81
N TYR A 165 1.15 -1.18 3.36
CA TYR A 165 -0.06 -0.62 2.76
C TYR A 165 -1.07 -0.19 3.82
N SER A 166 -1.99 0.68 3.44
CA SER A 166 -3.26 0.85 4.16
C SER A 166 -4.37 0.06 3.48
N TYR A 167 -5.34 -0.37 4.27
CA TYR A 167 -6.50 -1.11 3.78
C TYR A 167 -7.80 -0.55 4.36
N ASN A 168 -8.91 -0.79 3.67
CA ASN A 168 -10.24 -0.44 4.12
C ASN A 168 -11.28 -1.44 3.62
N ASN A 169 -12.44 -1.48 4.29
CA ASN A 169 -13.57 -2.37 4.00
C ASN A 169 -13.24 -3.87 4.03
N MET A 170 -12.17 -4.27 4.72
CA MET A 170 -11.86 -5.67 4.99
C MET A 170 -12.87 -6.28 5.96
N LEU A 171 -13.05 -7.60 5.92
CA LEU A 171 -13.88 -8.33 6.87
C LEU A 171 -12.97 -9.24 7.71
N PRO A 172 -13.02 -9.18 9.05
CA PRO A 172 -12.32 -10.15 9.89
C PRO A 172 -12.69 -11.58 9.51
N GLY A 173 -11.69 -12.43 9.37
CA GLY A 173 -11.80 -13.83 8.96
C GLY A 173 -11.78 -14.05 7.45
N VAL A 174 -11.89 -13.03 6.59
CA VAL A 174 -11.84 -13.21 5.12
C VAL A 174 -10.49 -13.78 4.68
N GLN A 175 -10.47 -14.68 3.70
CA GLN A 175 -9.20 -15.18 3.17
C GLN A 175 -8.40 -14.04 2.51
N VAL A 176 -7.13 -13.90 2.86
CA VAL A 176 -6.17 -13.03 2.17
C VAL A 176 -5.04 -13.89 1.63
N THR A 177 -4.59 -13.58 0.41
CA THR A 177 -3.48 -14.28 -0.22
C THR A 177 -2.48 -13.29 -0.79
N GLU A 178 -1.22 -13.48 -0.43
CA GLU A 178 -0.06 -12.71 -0.87
C GLU A 178 0.82 -13.61 -1.74
N LEU A 179 1.05 -13.23 -2.99
CA LEU A 179 1.86 -13.98 -3.94
C LEU A 179 3.08 -13.15 -4.36
N TRP A 180 4.27 -13.66 -4.07
CA TRP A 180 5.54 -13.05 -4.44
C TRP A 180 6.13 -13.76 -5.66
N TYR A 181 6.47 -12.97 -6.67
CA TYR A 181 7.08 -13.41 -7.91
C TYR A 181 8.41 -12.73 -8.12
N ARG A 182 9.36 -13.45 -8.74
CA ARG A 182 10.59 -12.93 -9.34
C ARG A 182 10.61 -13.33 -10.80
N GLU A 183 10.71 -12.37 -11.71
CA GLU A 183 10.73 -12.61 -13.17
C GLU A 183 9.56 -13.51 -13.65
N GLY A 184 8.39 -13.38 -13.03
CA GLY A 184 7.20 -14.18 -13.34
C GLY A 184 7.18 -15.59 -12.73
N LYS A 185 8.23 -16.02 -12.03
CA LYS A 185 8.24 -17.27 -11.24
C LYS A 185 7.86 -16.98 -9.79
N MET A 186 6.91 -17.72 -9.25
CA MET A 186 6.53 -17.60 -7.83
C MET A 186 7.71 -18.04 -6.94
N VAL A 187 8.12 -17.17 -6.03
CA VAL A 187 9.21 -17.44 -5.06
C VAL A 187 8.67 -17.69 -3.66
N HIS A 188 7.56 -17.04 -3.30
CA HIS A 188 6.92 -17.18 -1.99
C HIS A 188 5.42 -16.93 -2.11
N TYR A 189 4.65 -17.54 -1.21
CA TYR A 189 3.24 -17.23 -1.03
C TYR A 189 2.87 -17.33 0.44
N ASN A 190 1.88 -16.55 0.83
CA ASN A 190 1.25 -16.63 2.14
C ASN A 190 -0.27 -16.55 1.96
N THR A 191 -1.02 -17.42 2.62
CA THR A 191 -2.50 -17.39 2.57
C THR A 191 -3.05 -17.66 3.96
N TYR A 192 -3.95 -16.80 4.42
CA TYR A 192 -4.44 -16.84 5.79
C TYR A 192 -5.80 -16.16 5.93
N PRO A 193 -6.64 -16.57 6.90
CA PRO A 193 -7.80 -15.79 7.32
C PRO A 193 -7.36 -14.47 7.96
N TRP A 194 -7.94 -13.36 7.50
CA TRP A 194 -7.61 -12.01 7.95
C TRP A 194 -7.91 -11.82 9.44
N ASP A 195 -6.89 -11.61 10.25
CA ASP A 195 -7.02 -11.36 11.70
C ASP A 195 -7.09 -9.86 12.06
N GLY A 196 -6.98 -8.99 11.05
CA GLY A 196 -7.04 -7.54 11.19
C GLY A 196 -8.44 -6.96 11.37
N THR A 197 -8.51 -5.63 11.44
CA THR A 197 -9.77 -4.89 11.51
C THR A 197 -10.34 -4.64 10.11
N THR A 198 -11.41 -3.86 10.02
CA THR A 198 -12.01 -3.47 8.73
C THR A 198 -11.19 -2.44 7.97
N GLY A 199 -10.30 -1.70 8.64
CA GLY A 199 -9.45 -0.69 8.03
C GLY A 199 -8.28 -0.30 8.93
N GLY A 200 -7.13 -0.01 8.33
CA GLY A 200 -5.91 0.23 9.09
C GLY A 200 -4.65 0.20 8.23
N LEU A 201 -3.53 -0.11 8.88
CA LEU A 201 -2.23 -0.34 8.26
C LEU A 201 -1.90 -1.83 8.33
N GLY A 202 -1.35 -2.37 7.25
CA GLY A 202 -0.94 -3.76 7.14
C GLY A 202 0.36 -3.86 6.36
N PHE A 203 0.95 -5.05 6.37
CA PHE A 203 2.16 -5.32 5.63
C PHE A 203 2.15 -6.78 5.17
N ALA A 204 2.82 -7.02 4.05
CA ALA A 204 3.29 -8.33 3.65
C ALA A 204 4.81 -8.36 3.88
N GLU A 205 5.31 -9.48 4.37
CA GLU A 205 6.74 -9.68 4.65
C GLU A 205 7.26 -10.84 3.82
N CYS A 206 8.47 -10.69 3.30
CA CYS A 206 9.27 -11.81 2.87
C CYS A 206 10.70 -11.62 3.37
N ASN A 207 11.26 -12.66 3.99
CA ASN A 207 12.65 -12.65 4.43
C ASN A 207 13.51 -13.56 3.57
N PHE A 208 14.82 -13.55 3.80
CA PHE A 208 15.80 -14.32 3.04
C PHE A 208 15.46 -15.82 2.96
N THR A 209 14.92 -16.40 4.03
CA THR A 209 14.56 -17.83 4.06
C THR A 209 13.25 -18.11 3.32
N LEU A 210 12.29 -17.19 3.40
CA LEU A 210 10.97 -17.31 2.77
C LEU A 210 11.03 -17.10 1.26
N CYS A 211 11.88 -16.18 0.78
CA CYS A 211 12.01 -15.79 -0.63
C CYS A 211 13.20 -16.42 -1.37
N ASP A 212 13.75 -17.53 -0.85
CA ASP A 212 14.84 -18.29 -1.48
C ASP A 212 16.06 -17.42 -1.82
N GLY A 213 16.50 -16.62 -0.84
CA GLY A 213 17.81 -16.00 -0.84
C GLY A 213 17.97 -14.66 -1.58
N TRP A 214 16.87 -13.98 -1.96
CA TRP A 214 16.92 -12.62 -2.55
C TRP A 214 17.88 -12.48 -3.75
N GLU A 215 17.75 -13.35 -4.75
CA GLU A 215 18.51 -13.21 -6.00
C GLU A 215 18.12 -11.92 -6.77
N PRO A 216 19.04 -11.32 -7.54
CA PRO A 216 18.73 -10.13 -8.32
C PRO A 216 17.64 -10.40 -9.38
N GLY A 217 16.83 -9.40 -9.67
CA GLY A 217 15.75 -9.47 -10.66
C GLY A 217 14.60 -8.50 -10.38
N GLU A 218 13.57 -8.59 -11.22
CA GLU A 218 12.31 -7.86 -11.06
C GLU A 218 11.35 -8.67 -10.17
N TYR A 219 10.95 -8.08 -9.04
CA TYR A 219 10.03 -8.67 -8.10
C TYR A 219 8.65 -8.04 -8.20
N GLN A 220 7.64 -8.86 -7.93
CA GLN A 220 6.24 -8.46 -7.95
C GLN A 220 5.51 -9.11 -6.77
N LEU A 221 4.79 -8.30 -6.00
CA LEU A 221 3.85 -8.77 -4.99
C LEU A 221 2.42 -8.52 -5.49
N GLN A 222 1.59 -9.55 -5.44
CA GLN A 222 0.16 -9.48 -5.72
C GLN A 222 -0.62 -9.84 -4.47
N ILE A 223 -1.63 -9.04 -4.11
CA ILE A 223 -2.49 -9.30 -2.96
C ILE A 223 -3.92 -9.52 -3.45
N PHE A 224 -4.54 -10.57 -2.92
CA PHE A 224 -5.91 -10.98 -3.18
C PHE A 224 -6.72 -11.05 -1.89
N VAL A 225 -8.02 -10.82 -2.01
CA VAL A 225 -9.00 -11.08 -0.95
C VAL A 225 -10.02 -12.08 -1.49
N GLY A 226 -10.05 -13.28 -0.91
CA GLY A 226 -10.62 -14.46 -1.56
C GLY A 226 -9.95 -14.68 -2.91
N LEU A 227 -10.75 -14.73 -3.99
CA LEU A 227 -10.27 -14.88 -5.37
C LEU A 227 -10.08 -13.54 -6.08
N ASP A 228 -10.48 -12.44 -5.47
CA ASP A 228 -10.42 -11.12 -6.09
C ASP A 228 -9.04 -10.50 -5.95
N TRP A 229 -8.41 -10.22 -7.08
CA TRP A 229 -7.19 -9.43 -7.12
C TRP A 229 -7.45 -7.99 -6.68
N LYS A 230 -6.65 -7.48 -5.73
CA LYS A 230 -6.82 -6.11 -5.18
C LYS A 230 -5.71 -5.16 -5.56
N VAL A 231 -4.45 -5.59 -5.45
CA VAL A 231 -3.30 -4.71 -5.68
C VAL A 231 -2.08 -5.47 -6.15
N VAL A 232 -1.22 -4.77 -6.89
CA VAL A 232 0.11 -5.23 -7.28
C VAL A 232 1.15 -4.15 -6.96
N GLY A 233 2.33 -4.57 -6.53
CA GLY A 233 3.51 -3.71 -6.41
C GLY A 233 4.72 -4.37 -7.07
N LEU A 234 5.64 -3.54 -7.57
CA LEU A 234 6.87 -4.00 -8.22
C LEU A 234 8.08 -3.30 -7.61
N PHE A 235 9.21 -4.01 -7.58
CA PHE A 235 10.52 -3.43 -7.29
C PHE A 235 11.63 -4.23 -7.97
N THR A 236 12.77 -3.58 -8.19
CA THR A 236 13.98 -4.19 -8.75
C THR A 236 14.99 -4.45 -7.63
N LEU A 237 15.65 -5.61 -7.67
CA LEU A 237 16.77 -5.95 -6.80
C LEU A 237 18.02 -6.25 -7.64
N GLU A 238 19.15 -5.64 -7.29
CA GLU A 238 20.45 -5.89 -7.93
C GLU A 238 21.51 -6.29 -6.90
N GLY A 239 22.66 -6.79 -7.37
CA GLY A 239 23.79 -7.19 -6.53
C GLY A 239 23.76 -8.65 -6.07
N GLU A 240 24.86 -9.11 -5.46
CA GLU A 240 25.01 -10.50 -5.03
C GLU A 240 24.29 -10.78 -3.70
N PRO A 241 23.49 -11.86 -3.60
CA PRO A 241 22.73 -12.17 -2.39
C PRO A 241 23.62 -12.52 -1.19
N LEU A 242 23.04 -12.57 0.01
CA LEU A 242 23.74 -13.12 1.17
C LEU A 242 24.14 -14.57 0.88
N THR A 243 25.43 -14.90 0.99
CA THR A 243 25.88 -16.29 0.90
C THR A 243 25.27 -17.09 2.05
N ALA A 244 24.40 -18.06 1.75
CA ALA A 244 23.91 -19.00 2.75
C ALA A 244 25.12 -19.64 3.45
N THR A 245 25.31 -19.35 4.74
CA THR A 245 26.42 -19.92 5.51
C THR A 245 26.23 -21.43 5.54
N PRO A 246 27.19 -22.26 5.07
CA PRO A 246 27.03 -23.70 5.10
C PRO A 246 26.81 -24.16 6.54
N THR A 247 25.72 -24.89 6.78
CA THR A 247 25.48 -25.55 8.06
C THR A 247 26.64 -26.51 8.30
N PHE A 248 27.47 -26.25 9.31
CA PHE A 248 28.51 -27.19 9.71
C PHE A 248 27.84 -28.51 10.09
N THR A 249 28.08 -29.57 9.30
CA THR A 249 27.72 -30.94 9.66
C THR A 249 28.26 -31.23 11.05
N PRO A 250 27.45 -31.69 12.02
CA PRO A 250 27.94 -32.00 13.35
C PRO A 250 29.00 -33.10 13.24
N THR A 251 30.23 -32.80 13.65
CA THR A 251 31.30 -33.79 13.77
C THR A 251 30.83 -34.91 14.71
N PRO A 252 30.88 -36.20 14.30
CA PRO A 252 30.48 -37.28 15.18
C PRO A 252 31.36 -37.28 16.43
N THR A 253 30.74 -37.18 17.61
CA THR A 253 31.41 -37.28 18.90
C THR A 253 31.97 -38.70 19.06
N PRO A 254 33.28 -38.91 19.26
CA PRO A 254 33.80 -40.21 19.61
C PRO A 254 33.28 -40.61 21.00
N THR A 255 32.58 -41.73 21.08
CA THR A 255 32.08 -42.30 22.33
C THR A 255 33.25 -43.00 23.07
N PRO A 256 33.37 -42.87 24.40
CA PRO A 256 34.45 -43.44 25.20
C PRO A 256 34.43 -44.98 25.29
#